data_AF-A0A398BKH3-F1
#
_entry.id   AF-A0A398BKH3-F1
#
_cell.length_a   1.000
_cell.length_b   1.000
_cell.length_c   1.000
_cell.angle_alpha   90.00
_cell.angle_beta   90.00
_cell.angle_gamma   90.00
#
_symmetry.space_group_name_H-M   'P 1'
#
loop_
_entity.id
_entity.type
_entity.pdbx_description
1 polymer ?
#
loop_
_entity_poly.entity_id
_entity_poly.type
_entity_poly.pdbx_seq_one_letter_code
_entity_poly.pdbx_strand_id
1 'polypeptide(L)'
;MTEEELQAIRERAERATVGDWDYDVEDGGISNGNFMVAMADSNAEGYPYIRAKECDLEFIAASREDIPKLLAEVEWLTNRLNEAENLMSEAHDLLDNVHCYETDVYNAISKYFNDEEDDE
;
A
#
# COMPACT_ATOMS: atom_id res chain seq x y z
N MET A 1 7.41 -2.12 0.80
CA MET A 1 6.77 -3.21 1.56
C MET A 1 6.73 -4.41 0.64
N THR A 2 7.23 -5.56 1.07
CA THR A 2 7.21 -6.79 0.28
C THR A 2 5.85 -7.49 0.40
N GLU A 3 5.58 -8.42 -0.51
CA GLU A 3 4.39 -9.29 -0.43
C GLU A 3 4.38 -10.10 0.87
N GLU A 4 5.55 -10.59 1.29
CA GLU A 4 5.71 -11.31 2.55
C GLU A 4 5.38 -10.43 3.77
N GLU A 5 5.80 -9.16 3.75
CA GLU A 5 5.46 -8.20 4.81
C GLU A 5 3.95 -7.91 4.85
N LEU A 6 3.31 -7.72 3.70
CA LEU A 6 1.87 -7.54 3.55
C LEU A 6 1.09 -8.74 4.10
N GLN A 7 1.48 -9.93 3.69
CA GLN A 7 0.87 -11.18 4.13
C GLN A 7 1.03 -11.38 5.65
N ALA A 8 2.21 -11.09 6.20
CA ALA A 8 2.44 -11.16 7.63
C ALA A 8 1.59 -10.15 8.42
N ILE A 9 1.30 -8.96 7.88
CA ILE A 9 0.38 -7.99 8.50
C ILE A 9 -1.06 -8.53 8.44
N ARG A 10 -1.48 -9.07 7.29
CA ARG A 10 -2.81 -9.66 7.09
C ARG A 10 -3.08 -10.77 8.10
N GLU A 11 -2.16 -11.72 8.23
CA GLU A 11 -2.28 -12.83 9.19
C GLU A 11 -2.38 -12.35 10.65
N ARG A 12 -1.63 -11.31 11.02
CA ARG A 12 -1.75 -10.70 12.36
C ARG A 12 -3.13 -10.07 12.56
N ALA A 13 -3.66 -9.36 11.57
CA ALA A 13 -4.97 -8.73 11.64
C ALA A 13 -6.11 -9.77 11.69
N GLU A 14 -5.99 -10.89 10.97
CA GLU A 14 -6.98 -11.97 10.97
C GLU A 14 -6.97 -12.78 12.27
N ARG A 15 -5.77 -13.03 12.83
CA ARG A 15 -5.61 -13.76 14.09
C ARG A 15 -6.04 -12.96 15.32
N ALA A 16 -6.19 -11.64 15.20
CA ALA A 16 -6.74 -10.81 16.27
C ALA A 16 -8.15 -11.31 16.65
N THR A 17 -8.43 -11.34 17.96
CA THR A 17 -9.67 -11.89 18.53
C THR A 17 -10.91 -11.35 17.80
N VAL A 18 -11.87 -12.25 17.54
CA VAL A 18 -13.13 -11.94 16.84
C VAL A 18 -14.06 -11.16 17.76
N GLY A 19 -14.67 -10.08 17.25
CA GLY A 19 -15.59 -9.20 17.97
C GLY A 19 -15.15 -7.74 17.88
N ASP A 20 -16.10 -6.82 18.06
CA ASP A 20 -15.82 -5.38 18.13
C ASP A 20 -14.93 -5.11 19.35
N TRP A 21 -13.85 -4.36 19.15
CA TRP A 21 -13.04 -3.87 20.25
C TRP A 21 -13.72 -2.62 20.77
N ASP A 22 -14.83 -2.79 21.49
CA ASP A 22 -15.59 -1.66 22.00
C ASP A 22 -14.86 -1.02 23.18
N TYR A 23 -14.63 0.29 23.10
CA TYR A 23 -14.11 1.07 24.20
C TYR A 23 -15.28 1.39 25.13
N ASP A 24 -15.49 0.53 26.12
CA ASP A 24 -16.52 0.80 27.12
C ASP A 24 -15.98 1.79 28.15
N VAL A 25 -16.45 3.04 28.05
CA VAL A 25 -16.09 4.16 28.92
C VAL A 25 -16.53 3.90 30.37
N GLU A 26 -17.58 3.08 30.59
CA GLU A 26 -18.03 2.71 31.94
C GLU A 26 -17.11 1.67 32.62
N ASP A 27 -16.42 0.83 31.84
CA ASP A 27 -15.49 -0.21 32.33
C ASP A 27 -13.99 0.19 32.22
N GLY A 28 -13.68 1.28 31.52
CA GLY A 28 -12.37 1.92 31.54
C GLY A 28 -11.25 1.15 30.81
N GLY A 29 -11.57 0.30 29.83
CA GLY A 29 -10.55 -0.42 29.06
C GLY A 29 -11.07 -1.36 27.95
N ILE A 30 -10.13 -1.94 27.21
CA ILE A 30 -10.32 -3.00 26.22
C ILE A 30 -9.88 -4.32 26.87
N SER A 31 -10.75 -5.32 26.91
CA SER A 31 -10.45 -6.64 27.50
C SER A 31 -10.72 -7.78 26.53
N ASN A 32 -9.85 -8.79 26.52
CA ASN A 32 -10.09 -10.05 25.81
C ASN A 32 -10.36 -11.24 26.77
N GLY A 33 -10.67 -10.95 28.03
CA GLY A 33 -10.94 -11.95 29.07
C GLY A 33 -9.72 -12.49 29.81
N ASN A 34 -8.50 -12.39 29.23
CA ASN A 34 -7.24 -12.78 29.88
C ASN A 34 -6.31 -11.59 30.17
N PHE A 35 -6.52 -10.47 29.49
CA PHE A 35 -5.66 -9.29 29.53
C PHE A 35 -6.47 -8.03 29.27
N MET A 36 -6.10 -6.93 29.92
CA MET A 36 -6.80 -5.64 29.84
C MET A 36 -5.85 -4.52 29.41
N VAL A 37 -6.26 -3.69 28.47
CA VAL A 37 -5.65 -2.38 28.22
C VAL A 37 -6.59 -1.36 28.82
N ALA A 38 -6.13 -0.57 29.79
CA ALA A 38 -7.01 0.23 30.62
C ALA A 38 -6.51 1.66 30.76
N MET A 39 -7.43 2.55 31.09
CA MET A 39 -7.10 3.94 31.41
C MET A 39 -6.08 4.00 32.55
N ALA A 40 -5.15 4.95 32.48
CA ALA A 40 -4.00 5.05 33.39
C ALA A 40 -4.37 5.23 34.87
N ASP A 41 -5.61 5.63 35.14
CA ASP A 41 -6.24 5.88 36.44
C ASP A 41 -7.25 4.80 36.88
N SER A 42 -7.45 3.74 36.08
CA SER A 42 -8.31 2.61 36.44
C SER A 42 -7.68 1.71 37.52
N ASN A 43 -8.46 1.36 38.55
CA ASN A 43 -8.07 0.36 39.56
C ASN A 43 -8.35 -1.05 39.04
N ALA A 44 -7.53 -1.50 38.07
CA ALA A 44 -7.56 -2.87 37.57
C ALA A 44 -6.90 -3.84 38.58
N GLU A 45 -7.50 -4.00 39.76
CA GLU A 45 -7.01 -4.95 40.77
C GLU A 45 -7.28 -6.39 40.32
N GLY A 46 -6.22 -7.20 40.23
CA GLY A 46 -6.33 -8.64 39.96
C GLY A 46 -6.03 -9.09 38.52
N TYR A 47 -5.81 -8.17 37.57
CA TYR A 47 -5.41 -8.49 36.20
C TYR A 47 -4.14 -7.73 35.78
N PRO A 48 -3.22 -8.35 35.02
CA PRO A 48 -2.16 -7.60 34.36
C PRO A 48 -2.76 -6.66 33.31
N TYR A 49 -2.44 -5.37 33.40
CA TYR A 49 -2.95 -4.35 32.48
C TYR A 49 -1.86 -3.42 31.91
N ILE A 50 -2.10 -2.90 30.71
CA ILE A 50 -1.34 -1.78 30.14
C ILE A 50 -2.10 -0.49 30.43
N ARG A 51 -1.39 0.52 30.94
CA ARG A 51 -1.91 1.88 31.04
C ARG A 51 -1.81 2.56 29.69
N ALA A 52 -2.95 2.96 29.15
CA ALA A 52 -3.09 3.71 27.92
C ALA A 52 -3.89 4.98 28.18
N LYS A 53 -3.70 6.03 27.38
CA LYS A 53 -4.63 7.16 27.35
C LYS A 53 -5.88 6.76 26.55
N GLU A 54 -6.96 7.49 26.75
CA GLU A 54 -8.19 7.35 25.95
C GLU A 54 -7.89 7.36 24.44
N CYS A 55 -7.08 8.32 23.98
CA CYS A 55 -6.66 8.40 22.58
C CYS A 55 -5.86 7.18 22.08
N ASP A 56 -5.11 6.51 22.95
CA ASP A 56 -4.37 5.30 22.59
C ASP A 56 -5.34 4.10 22.47
N LEU A 57 -6.36 4.04 23.33
CA LEU A 57 -7.40 3.02 23.29
C LEU A 57 -8.27 3.16 22.03
N GLU A 58 -8.72 4.37 21.72
CA GLU A 58 -9.45 4.68 20.49
C GLU A 58 -8.66 4.26 19.25
N PHE A 59 -7.36 4.60 19.19
CA PHE A 59 -6.49 4.22 18.08
C PHE A 59 -6.35 2.70 17.95
N ILE A 60 -6.17 2.00 19.07
CA ILE A 60 -6.04 0.53 19.09
C ILE A 60 -7.34 -0.14 18.65
N ALA A 61 -8.50 0.35 19.10
CA ALA A 61 -9.80 -0.15 18.69
C ALA A 61 -10.03 0.08 17.18
N ALA A 62 -9.82 1.30 16.69
CA ALA A 62 -9.98 1.66 15.27
C ALA A 62 -9.05 0.87 14.35
N SER A 63 -7.85 0.53 14.82
CA SER A 63 -6.86 -0.27 14.08
C SER A 63 -7.41 -1.62 13.60
N ARG A 64 -8.43 -2.19 14.27
CA ARG A 64 -9.06 -3.45 13.86
C ARG A 64 -9.73 -3.34 12.49
N GLU A 65 -10.33 -2.19 12.20
CA GLU A 65 -10.97 -1.91 10.92
C GLU A 65 -10.04 -1.22 9.93
N ASP A 66 -9.22 -0.30 10.42
CA ASP A 66 -8.37 0.54 9.58
C ASP A 66 -7.26 -0.28 8.91
N ILE A 67 -6.65 -1.23 9.62
CA ILE A 67 -5.58 -2.06 9.04
C ILE A 67 -6.08 -2.89 7.85
N PRO A 68 -7.21 -3.64 7.92
CA PRO A 68 -7.77 -4.31 6.75
C PRO A 68 -8.08 -3.37 5.57
N LYS A 69 -8.66 -2.19 5.85
CA LYS A 69 -8.96 -1.19 4.80
C LYS A 69 -7.68 -0.70 4.13
N LEU A 70 -6.64 -0.41 4.91
CA LEU A 70 -5.34 0.02 4.40
C LEU A 70 -4.66 -1.09 3.58
N LEU A 71 -4.71 -2.35 4.01
CA LEU A 71 -4.17 -3.47 3.25
C LEU A 71 -4.85 -3.63 1.89
N ALA A 72 -6.18 -3.51 1.84
CA ALA A 72 -6.94 -3.56 0.59
C ALA A 72 -6.56 -2.40 -0.35
N GLU A 73 -6.36 -1.19 0.19
CA GLU A 73 -5.94 -0.04 -0.59
C GLU A 73 -4.52 -0.21 -1.16
N VAL A 74 -3.58 -0.72 -0.37
CA VAL A 74 -2.22 -1.01 -0.86
C VAL A 74 -2.25 -2.05 -1.98
N GLU A 75 -3.00 -3.13 -1.82
CA GLU A 75 -3.17 -4.16 -2.85
C GLU A 75 -3.75 -3.57 -4.15
N TRP A 76 -4.76 -2.71 -4.03
CA TRP A 76 -5.35 -2.02 -5.17
C TRP A 76 -4.36 -1.08 -5.89
N LEU A 77 -3.61 -0.27 -5.14
CA LEU A 77 -2.60 0.64 -5.68
C LEU A 77 -1.47 -0.13 -6.39
N THR A 78 -0.97 -1.21 -5.78
CA THR A 78 0.06 -2.07 -6.37
C THR A 78 -0.41 -2.69 -7.67
N ASN A 79 -1.66 -3.18 -7.74
CA ASN A 79 -2.22 -3.72 -8.98
C ASN A 79 -2.30 -2.68 -10.08
N ARG A 80 -2.74 -1.45 -9.77
CA ARG A 80 -2.78 -0.35 -10.74
C ARG A 80 -1.40 0.07 -11.23
N LEU A 81 -0.40 0.07 -10.35
CA LEU A 81 0.97 0.40 -10.72
C LEU A 81 1.51 -0.65 -11.70
N ASN A 82 1.32 -1.93 -11.39
CA ASN A 82 1.73 -3.04 -12.27
C ASN A 82 1.03 -2.96 -13.64
N GLU A 83 -0.27 -2.61 -13.67
CA GLU A 83 -1.00 -2.42 -14.93
C GLU A 83 -0.42 -1.26 -15.76
N ALA A 84 -0.13 -0.13 -15.12
CA ALA A 84 0.49 1.02 -15.80
C ALA A 84 1.90 0.69 -16.32
N GLU A 85 2.69 -0.05 -15.55
CA GLU A 85 4.02 -0.52 -15.97
C GLU A 85 3.94 -1.47 -17.16
N ASN A 86 3.00 -2.42 -17.15
CA ASN A 86 2.76 -3.33 -18.27
C ASN A 86 2.36 -2.57 -19.53
N LEU A 87 1.42 -1.62 -19.44
CA LEU A 87 0.99 -0.79 -20.57
C LEU A 87 2.14 0.04 -21.13
N MET A 88 3.01 0.58 -20.27
CA MET A 88 4.21 1.30 -20.72
C MET A 88 5.22 0.38 -21.40
N SER A 89 5.41 -0.84 -20.89
CA SER A 89 6.27 -1.84 -21.52
C SER A 89 5.75 -2.21 -22.92
N GLU A 90 4.45 -2.50 -23.05
CA GLU A 90 3.83 -2.80 -24.33
C GLU A 90 3.94 -1.63 -25.32
N ALA A 91 3.75 -0.39 -24.84
CA ALA A 91 3.93 0.80 -25.66
C ALA A 91 5.39 0.95 -26.12
N HIS A 92 6.37 0.66 -25.26
CA HIS A 92 7.78 0.70 -25.62
C HIS A 92 8.11 -0.36 -26.68
N ASP A 93 7.65 -1.60 -26.50
CA ASP A 93 7.85 -2.69 -27.47
C ASP A 93 7.23 -2.34 -28.84
N LEU A 94 6.04 -1.71 -28.84
CA LEU A 94 5.40 -1.26 -30.07
C LEU A 94 6.19 -0.14 -30.75
N LEU A 95 6.68 0.84 -29.99
CA LEU A 95 7.41 1.99 -30.52
C LEU A 95 8.83 1.64 -30.97
N ASP A 96 9.50 0.69 -30.33
CA ASP A 96 10.80 0.17 -30.77
C ASP A 96 10.70 -0.52 -32.15
N ASN A 97 9.56 -1.13 -32.46
CA ASN A 97 9.29 -1.65 -33.81
C ASN A 97 8.98 -0.56 -34.86
N VAL A 98 8.88 0.72 -34.45
CA VAL A 98 8.69 1.89 -35.34
C VAL A 98 10.00 2.67 -35.45
N HIS A 99 11.13 1.99 -35.63
CA HIS A 99 12.32 2.65 -36.15
C HIS A 99 12.11 3.00 -37.63
N CYS A 100 11.40 4.10 -37.89
CA CYS A 100 11.20 4.66 -39.23
C CYS A 100 12.50 5.16 -39.87
N TYR A 101 13.57 5.28 -39.07
CA TYR A 101 14.91 5.71 -39.45
C TYR A 101 15.62 4.78 -40.45
N GLU A 102 15.17 3.54 -40.61
CA GLU A 102 15.77 2.58 -41.55
C GLU A 102 15.00 2.44 -42.87
N THR A 103 13.90 3.19 -43.06
CA THR A 103 13.13 3.11 -44.31
C THR A 103 13.78 3.91 -45.43
N ASP A 104 13.63 3.43 -46.68
CA ASP A 104 14.04 4.14 -47.89
C ASP A 104 13.47 5.57 -47.94
N VAL A 105 12.26 5.76 -47.40
CA VAL A 105 11.58 7.06 -47.31
C VAL A 105 12.29 7.98 -46.32
N TYR A 106 12.67 7.50 -45.13
CA TYR A 106 13.44 8.30 -44.17
C TYR A 106 14.82 8.64 -44.72
N ASN A 107 15.51 7.68 -45.36
CA ASN A 107 16.80 7.91 -45.98
C ASN A 107 16.71 8.96 -47.10
N ALA A 108 15.67 8.91 -47.94
CA ALA A 108 15.44 9.89 -48.99
C ALA A 108 15.13 11.30 -48.43
N ILE A 109 14.33 11.38 -47.38
CA ILE A 109 13.99 12.65 -46.70
C ILE A 109 15.22 13.23 -45.98
N SER A 110 15.96 12.40 -45.23
CA SER A 110 17.18 12.80 -44.53
C SER A 110 18.25 13.29 -45.52
N LYS A 111 18.41 12.60 -46.64
CA LYS A 111 19.31 13.04 -47.71
C LYS A 111 18.87 14.39 -48.29
N TYR A 112 17.58 14.60 -48.53
CA TYR A 112 17.09 15.89 -49.03
C TYR A 112 17.35 17.06 -48.07
N PHE A 113 17.30 16.83 -46.74
CA PHE A 113 17.48 17.88 -45.74
C PHE A 113 18.92 18.07 -45.24
N ASN A 114 19.76 17.03 -45.28
CA ASN A 114 21.10 17.05 -44.67
C ASN A 114 22.25 16.90 -45.68
N ASP A 115 21.95 16.72 -46.97
CA ASP A 115 22.96 16.52 -48.04
C ASP A 115 23.22 17.81 -48.84
N GLU A 116 22.99 18.98 -48.22
CA GLU A 116 23.58 20.26 -48.65
C GLU A 116 24.69 20.65 -47.67
N GLU A 117 25.92 20.25 -48.00
CA GLU A 117 27.18 21.03 -47.90
C GLU A 117 28.38 20.07 -47.89
N ASP A 118 29.00 19.90 -49.06
CA ASP A 118 30.47 19.87 -49.22
C ASP A 118 30.79 19.81 -50.73
N ASP A 119 30.37 20.85 -51.46
CA ASP A 119 30.94 21.20 -52.77
C ASP A 119 31.42 22.66 -52.67
N GLU A 120 32.59 22.88 -52.06
CA GLU A 120 33.58 23.92 -52.44
C GLU A 120 34.94 23.73 -51.73
#